data_AF-A0AA36C0L1-F1
#
_entry.id   AF-A0AA36C0L1-F1
#
_cell.length_a   1.000
_cell.length_b   1.000
_cell.length_c   1.000
_cell.angle_alpha   90.00
_cell.angle_beta   90.00
_cell.angle_gamma   90.00
#
_symmetry.space_group_name_H-M   'P 1'
#
loop_
_entity.id
_entity.type
_entity.pdbx_description
1 polymer ?
#
loop_
_entity_poly.entity_id
_entity_poly.type
_entity_poly.pdbx_seq_one_letter_code
_entity_poly.pdbx_strand_id
1 'polypeptide(L)'
;MTSSQYFDTRDWAIRMTWLKSIPGDVVFFIGNSTDPAPPGMPLIRLNRVPDNVYPPQGKVFEMLRYLHENHADKYEYFIRADDDVFIKGQELGSLLKSLNSEEKIYMGHYGQGVPEEIGKLGIGKDYLYCIGESLILPELP
;
A
#
# COMPACT_ATOMS: atom_id res chain seq x y z
N MET A 1 3.67 0.47 2.36
CA MET A 1 3.39 1.06 3.67
C MET A 1 4.55 0.69 4.55
N THR A 2 5.19 1.66 5.21
CA THR A 2 6.33 1.41 6.11
C THR A 2 6.29 2.33 7.32
N SER A 3 7.31 2.26 8.17
CA SER A 3 7.59 3.11 9.33
C SER A 3 9.06 3.51 9.27
N SER A 4 9.42 4.69 9.78
CA SER A 4 10.78 5.22 9.68
C SER A 4 11.85 4.31 10.27
N GLN A 5 11.48 3.46 11.24
CA GLN A 5 12.39 2.47 11.83
C GLN A 5 12.90 1.41 10.82
N TYR A 6 12.25 1.28 9.65
CA TYR A 6 12.59 0.27 8.63
C TYR A 6 13.37 0.81 7.43
N PHE A 7 13.71 2.10 7.42
CA PHE A 7 14.45 2.75 6.33
C PHE A 7 15.73 2.02 5.93
N ASP A 8 16.55 1.62 6.91
CA ASP A 8 17.85 1.01 6.66
C ASP A 8 17.79 -0.53 6.51
N THR A 9 16.59 -1.11 6.59
CA THR A 9 16.39 -2.56 6.53
C THR A 9 15.44 -2.94 5.39
N ARG A 10 14.13 -2.93 5.64
CA ARG A 10 13.10 -3.40 4.70
C ARG A 10 13.03 -2.50 3.47
N ASP A 11 13.00 -1.20 3.68
CA ASP A 11 12.90 -0.24 2.57
C ASP A 11 14.16 -0.21 1.71
N TRP A 12 15.33 -0.36 2.35
CA TRP A 12 16.58 -0.55 1.64
C TRP A 12 16.55 -1.81 0.77
N ALA A 13 16.07 -2.94 1.31
CA ALA A 13 15.95 -4.19 0.57
C ALA A 13 14.99 -4.05 -0.63
N ILE A 14 13.83 -3.39 -0.47
CA ILE A 14 12.89 -3.12 -1.55
C ILE A 14 13.55 -2.30 -2.67
N ARG A 15 14.21 -1.18 -2.32
CA ARG A 15 14.90 -0.30 -3.28
C ARG A 15 16.02 -1.00 -4.03
N MET A 16 16.72 -1.92 -3.37
CA MET A 16 17.81 -2.68 -3.97
C MET A 16 17.33 -3.85 -4.83
N THR A 17 16.07 -4.28 -4.67
CA THR A 17 15.52 -5.46 -5.34
C THR A 17 14.37 -5.08 -6.28
N TRP A 18 13.13 -5.42 -5.92
CA TRP A 18 12.00 -5.50 -6.82
C TRP A 18 11.42 -4.13 -7.22
N LEU A 19 11.72 -3.05 -6.48
CA LEU A 19 11.23 -1.70 -6.81
C LEU A 19 11.55 -1.30 -8.25
N LYS A 20 12.74 -1.65 -8.74
CA LYS A 20 13.22 -1.33 -10.09
C LYS A 20 12.48 -2.09 -11.19
N SER A 21 11.76 -3.16 -10.83
CA SER A 21 11.02 -4.00 -11.78
C SER A 21 9.55 -3.59 -11.91
N ILE A 22 9.06 -2.70 -11.04
CA ILE A 22 7.66 -2.28 -11.03
C ILE A 22 7.37 -1.41 -12.26
N PRO A 23 6.35 -1.76 -13.08
CA PRO A 23 5.93 -0.95 -14.21
C PRO A 23 5.04 0.20 -13.70
N GLY A 24 5.66 1.26 -13.20
CA GLY A 24 4.98 2.44 -12.67
C GLY A 24 5.77 3.13 -11.56
N ASP A 25 5.13 4.10 -10.91
CA ASP A 25 5.72 4.81 -9.77
C ASP A 25 5.51 4.04 -8.47
N VAL A 26 6.56 3.99 -7.64
CA VAL A 26 6.52 3.41 -6.30
C VAL A 26 6.81 4.50 -5.29
N VAL A 27 5.93 4.64 -4.31
CA VAL A 27 6.08 5.61 -3.22
C VAL A 27 5.93 4.94 -1.86
N PHE A 28 6.84 5.26 -0.95
CA PHE A 28 6.80 4.81 0.43
C PHE A 28 5.99 5.78 1.27
N PHE A 29 4.94 5.27 1.90
CA PHE A 29 4.14 6.04 2.86
C PHE A 29 4.58 5.74 4.28
N ILE A 30 4.90 6.78 5.03
CA ILE A 30 5.12 6.75 6.48
C ILE A 30 4.16 7.71 7.17
N GLY A 31 3.93 7.52 8.47
CA GLY A 31 3.17 8.48 9.27
C GLY A 31 4.03 9.66 9.73
N ASN A 32 3.56 10.35 10.75
CA ASN A 32 4.23 11.48 11.35
C ASN A 32 5.46 11.00 12.14
N SER A 33 6.62 11.04 11.48
CA SER A 33 7.94 10.77 12.03
C SER A 33 8.89 11.92 11.66
N THR A 34 9.83 12.22 12.55
CA THR A 34 10.90 13.22 12.34
C THR A 34 12.18 12.62 11.77
N ASP A 35 12.25 11.29 11.64
CA ASP A 35 13.47 10.62 11.20
C ASP A 35 13.79 10.99 9.74
N PRO A 36 15.05 11.29 9.40
CA PRO A 36 15.42 11.71 8.06
C PRO A 36 15.22 10.56 7.07
N ALA A 37 14.58 10.87 5.93
CA ALA A 37 14.42 9.88 4.87
C ALA A 37 15.78 9.61 4.20
N PRO A 38 16.08 8.35 3.84
CA PRO A 38 17.26 8.03 3.05
C PRO A 38 17.34 8.85 1.75
N PRO A 39 18.53 9.29 1.32
CA PRO A 39 18.69 10.06 0.09
C PRO A 39 18.07 9.36 -1.13
N GLY A 40 17.28 10.13 -1.90
CA GLY A 40 16.63 9.66 -3.13
C GLY A 40 15.53 8.61 -2.90
N MET A 41 15.03 8.44 -1.68
CA MET A 41 13.88 7.57 -1.42
C MET A 41 12.57 8.28 -1.80
N PRO A 42 11.75 7.72 -2.71
CA PRO A 42 10.46 8.31 -3.06
C PRO A 42 9.49 8.11 -1.89
N LEU A 43 9.38 9.10 -1.01
CA LEU A 43 8.68 8.98 0.27
C LEU A 43 7.68 10.12 0.49
N ILE A 44 6.51 9.77 1.02
CA ILE A 44 5.47 10.71 1.47
C ILE A 44 5.25 10.53 2.98
N ARG A 45 5.22 11.66 3.69
CA ARG A 45 4.86 11.71 5.12
C ARG A 45 3.39 12.08 5.30
N LEU A 46 2.66 11.18 5.93
CA LEU A 46 1.26 11.36 6.31
C LEU A 46 1.20 12.04 7.68
N ASN A 47 1.37 13.36 7.71
CA ASN A 47 1.58 14.14 8.94
C ASN A 47 0.39 14.12 9.93
N ARG A 48 -0.79 13.66 9.51
CA ARG A 48 -2.02 13.63 10.33
C ARG A 48 -2.17 12.37 11.18
N VAL A 49 -1.29 11.38 10.99
CA VAL A 49 -1.42 10.06 11.62
C VAL A 49 -0.08 9.61 12.19
N PRO A 50 -0.06 8.88 13.32
CA PRO A 50 1.19 8.41 13.92
C PRO A 50 1.90 7.39 13.01
N ASP A 51 3.23 7.31 13.12
CA ASP A 51 4.02 6.44 12.25
C ASP A 51 3.93 4.95 12.63
N ASN A 52 4.12 4.59 13.89
CA ASN A 52 4.16 3.19 14.30
C ASN A 52 3.00 2.82 15.23
N VAL A 53 1.78 2.73 14.68
CA VAL A 53 0.58 2.32 15.42
C VAL A 53 -0.15 1.19 14.71
N TYR A 54 -0.45 0.14 15.47
CA TYR A 54 -1.22 -1.02 15.03
C TYR A 54 -2.63 -1.01 15.68
N PRO A 55 -3.71 -1.31 14.93
CA PRO A 55 -3.74 -1.58 13.49
C PRO A 55 -3.53 -0.30 12.65
N PRO A 56 -2.93 -0.38 11.45
CA PRO A 56 -2.52 0.80 10.68
C PRO A 56 -3.67 1.49 9.92
N GLN A 57 -4.89 1.49 10.46
CA GLN A 57 -6.08 2.03 9.79
C GLN A 57 -5.94 3.50 9.44
N GLY A 58 -5.52 4.33 10.40
CA GLY A 58 -5.33 5.76 10.17
C GLY A 58 -4.37 6.03 9.02
N LYS A 59 -3.25 5.29 8.97
CA LYS A 59 -2.26 5.40 7.89
C LYS A 59 -2.84 5.00 6.54
N VAL A 60 -3.63 3.93 6.48
CA VAL A 60 -4.31 3.51 5.25
C VAL A 60 -5.32 4.55 4.77
N PHE A 61 -6.18 5.08 5.64
CA PHE A 61 -7.17 6.10 5.25
C PHE A 61 -6.52 7.40 4.79
N GLU A 62 -5.48 7.84 5.49
CA GLU A 62 -4.75 9.06 5.13
C GLU A 62 -3.95 8.87 3.82
N MET A 63 -3.43 7.67 3.54
CA MET A 63 -2.84 7.32 2.25
C MET A 63 -3.89 7.37 1.13
N LEU A 64 -5.08 6.78 1.33
CA LEU A 64 -6.15 6.82 0.32
C LEU A 64 -6.61 8.25 0.05
N ARG A 65 -6.74 9.09 1.08
CA ARG A 65 -7.02 10.52 0.93
C ARG A 65 -5.95 11.21 0.10
N TYR A 66 -4.67 10.96 0.39
CA TYR A 66 -3.56 11.53 -0.36
C TYR A 66 -3.60 11.11 -1.84
N LEU A 67 -3.78 9.82 -2.11
CA LEU A 67 -3.86 9.29 -3.48
C LEU A 67 -5.01 9.93 -4.24
N HIS A 68 -6.19 10.02 -3.64
CA HIS A 68 -7.35 10.68 -4.25
C HIS A 68 -7.05 12.15 -4.58
N GLU A 69 -6.48 12.92 -3.65
CA GLU A 69 -6.22 14.35 -3.84
C GLU A 69 -5.11 14.67 -4.86
N ASN A 70 -4.16 13.76 -5.08
CA ASN A 70 -2.94 14.06 -5.85
C ASN A 70 -2.75 13.21 -7.11
N HIS A 71 -3.43 12.06 -7.19
CA HIS A 71 -3.12 11.02 -8.18
C HIS A 71 -4.33 10.31 -8.76
N ALA A 72 -5.57 10.56 -8.29
CA ALA A 72 -6.77 9.87 -8.78
C ALA A 72 -6.84 9.83 -10.31
N ASP A 73 -6.59 10.96 -10.96
CA ASP A 73 -6.68 11.17 -12.40
C ASP A 73 -5.41 10.78 -13.18
N LYS A 74 -4.40 10.20 -12.51
CA LYS A 74 -3.07 9.92 -13.10
C LYS A 74 -2.79 8.44 -13.32
N TYR A 75 -3.53 7.54 -12.69
CA TYR A 75 -3.28 6.11 -12.72
C TYR A 75 -4.57 5.31 -12.84
N GLU A 76 -4.55 4.28 -13.68
CA GLU A 76 -5.67 3.34 -13.82
C GLU A 76 -5.75 2.35 -12.66
N TYR A 77 -4.59 2.00 -12.08
CA TYR A 77 -4.49 1.01 -11.00
C TYR A 77 -3.63 1.55 -9.86
N PHE A 78 -4.10 1.35 -8.64
CA PHE A 78 -3.32 1.58 -7.43
C PHE A 78 -3.02 0.26 -6.75
N ILE A 79 -1.79 0.09 -6.28
CA ILE A 79 -1.39 -1.10 -5.54
C ILE A 79 -0.88 -0.64 -4.19
N ARG A 80 -1.55 -1.07 -3.12
CA ARG A 80 -1.01 -0.98 -1.77
C ARG A 80 -0.18 -2.24 -1.53
N ALA A 81 1.00 -2.07 -0.96
CA ALA A 81 1.88 -3.15 -0.49
C ALA A 81 2.55 -2.72 0.81
N ASP A 82 2.76 -3.62 1.76
CA ASP A 82 3.53 -3.36 2.99
C ASP A 82 5.03 -3.66 2.77
N ASP A 83 5.88 -3.33 3.73
CA ASP A 83 7.33 -3.29 3.54
C ASP A 83 8.05 -4.65 3.69
N ASP A 84 7.34 -5.71 4.05
CA ASP A 84 7.86 -7.08 4.17
C ASP A 84 7.36 -8.01 3.05
N VAL A 85 6.84 -7.44 1.95
CA VAL A 85 6.48 -8.21 0.75
C VAL A 85 7.57 -8.24 -0.31
N PHE A 86 7.41 -9.20 -1.22
CA PHE A 86 8.15 -9.26 -2.48
C PHE A 86 7.17 -9.25 -3.66
N ILE A 87 7.33 -8.30 -4.58
CA ILE A 87 6.49 -8.20 -5.79
C ILE A 87 7.30 -8.60 -7.01
N LYS A 88 6.74 -9.48 -7.83
CA LYS A 88 7.31 -9.82 -9.13
C LYS A 88 6.82 -8.82 -10.18
N GLY A 89 7.61 -7.78 -10.45
CA GLY A 89 7.15 -6.63 -11.25
C GLY A 89 6.76 -6.95 -12.69
N GLN A 90 7.44 -7.90 -13.35
CA GLN A 90 7.10 -8.30 -14.72
C GLN A 90 5.75 -9.01 -14.79
N GLU A 91 5.51 -9.93 -13.87
CA GLU A 91 4.25 -10.67 -13.73
C GLU A 91 3.12 -9.73 -13.33
N LEU A 92 3.37 -8.79 -12.42
CA LEU A 92 2.42 -7.73 -12.08
C LEU A 92 2.05 -6.91 -13.32
N GLY A 93 3.04 -6.45 -14.10
CA GLY A 93 2.77 -5.71 -15.33
C GLY A 93 1.97 -6.50 -16.35
N SER A 94 2.23 -7.80 -16.45
CA SER A 94 1.49 -8.69 -17.35
C SER A 94 0.05 -8.88 -16.89
N LEU A 95 -0.17 -9.01 -15.57
CA LEU A 95 -1.51 -9.05 -14.97
C LEU A 95 -2.27 -7.76 -15.26
N LEU A 96 -1.72 -6.59 -14.91
CA LEU A 96 -2.41 -5.30 -15.08
C LEU A 96 -2.81 -5.04 -16.53
N LYS A 97 -1.95 -5.38 -17.51
CA LYS A 97 -2.26 -5.26 -18.94
C LYS A 97 -3.38 -6.18 -19.43
N SER A 98 -3.67 -7.24 -18.69
CA SER A 98 -4.76 -8.18 -19.03
C SER A 98 -6.11 -7.77 -18.46
N LEU A 99 -6.14 -6.77 -17.57
CA LEU A 99 -7.35 -6.28 -16.92
C LEU A 99 -8.01 -5.19 -17.77
N ASN A 100 -9.34 -5.06 -17.64
CA ASN A 100 -10.09 -3.93 -18.17
C ASN A 100 -10.11 -2.80 -17.14
N SER A 101 -9.52 -1.64 -17.42
CA SER A 101 -9.48 -0.50 -16.50
C SER A 101 -10.83 0.19 -16.31
N GLU A 102 -11.80 -0.04 -17.19
CA GLU A 102 -13.17 0.46 -17.01
C GLU A 102 -13.94 -0.32 -15.93
N GLU A 103 -13.46 -1.50 -15.53
CA GLU A 103 -14.07 -2.30 -14.49
C GLU A 103 -13.54 -1.91 -13.10
N LYS A 104 -14.45 -1.90 -12.11
CA LYS A 104 -14.08 -1.71 -10.71
C LYS A 104 -13.44 -2.98 -10.16
N ILE A 105 -12.12 -3.08 -10.29
CA ILE A 105 -11.36 -4.27 -9.87
C ILE A 105 -10.79 -4.06 -8.47
N TYR A 106 -11.21 -4.94 -7.56
CA TYR A 106 -10.65 -5.07 -6.22
C TYR A 106 -10.05 -6.47 -6.08
N MET A 107 -8.73 -6.58 -5.97
CA MET A 107 -8.04 -7.88 -6.02
C MET A 107 -6.94 -8.01 -4.97
N GLY A 108 -6.92 -9.15 -4.29
CA GLY A 108 -5.90 -9.53 -3.33
C GLY A 108 -6.24 -10.90 -2.73
N HIS A 109 -5.43 -11.36 -1.76
CA HIS A 109 -5.73 -12.59 -1.05
C HIS A 109 -6.94 -12.37 -0.14
N TYR A 110 -8.06 -13.07 -0.36
CA TYR A 110 -9.29 -12.84 0.41
C TYR A 110 -9.33 -13.68 1.69
N GLY A 111 -9.97 -13.14 2.73
CA GLY A 111 -10.23 -13.87 3.98
C GLY A 111 -11.05 -13.06 4.97
N GLN A 112 -11.26 -13.64 6.15
CA GLN A 112 -12.06 -13.03 7.23
C GLN A 112 -11.19 -12.36 8.32
N GLY A 113 -9.86 -12.48 8.20
CA GLY A 113 -8.89 -12.04 9.21
C GLY A 113 -8.77 -13.00 10.38
N VAL A 114 -8.02 -12.58 11.41
CA VAL A 114 -7.87 -13.37 12.64
C VAL A 114 -9.03 -13.07 13.61
N PRO A 115 -9.56 -14.09 14.33
CA PRO A 115 -10.69 -13.91 15.24
C PRO A 115 -10.52 -12.79 16.27
N GLU A 116 -9.29 -12.58 16.74
CA GLU A 116 -8.92 -11.58 17.75
C GLU A 116 -8.96 -10.13 17.23
N GLU A 117 -9.10 -9.96 15.91
CA GLU A 117 -9.15 -8.67 15.22
C GLU A 117 -10.54 -8.35 14.65
N ILE A 118 -11.48 -9.29 14.78
CA ILE A 118 -12.88 -9.07 14.42
C ILE A 118 -13.43 -7.88 15.21
N GLY A 119 -13.98 -6.90 14.48
CA GLY A 119 -14.51 -5.66 15.04
C GLY A 119 -13.45 -4.58 15.32
N LYS A 120 -12.15 -4.91 15.40
CA LYS A 120 -11.09 -3.89 15.49
C LYS A 120 -10.91 -3.16 14.18
N LEU A 121 -11.13 -3.85 13.06
CA LEU A 121 -10.99 -3.31 11.69
C LEU A 121 -12.22 -2.57 11.17
N GLY A 122 -13.30 -2.49 11.97
CA GLY A 122 -14.58 -1.91 11.52
C GLY A 122 -15.31 -2.77 10.47
N ILE A 123 -14.85 -4.00 10.24
CA ILE A 123 -15.40 -4.96 9.27
C ILE A 123 -16.31 -5.95 10.01
N GLY A 124 -17.51 -6.18 9.48
CA GLY A 124 -18.48 -7.11 10.07
C GLY A 124 -18.03 -8.58 9.96
N LYS A 125 -18.59 -9.44 10.80
CA LYS A 125 -18.21 -10.87 10.92
C LYS A 125 -18.36 -11.68 9.63
N ASP A 126 -19.23 -11.24 8.72
CA ASP A 126 -19.59 -11.97 7.49
C ASP A 126 -18.95 -11.38 6.22
N TYR A 127 -18.06 -10.40 6.37
CA TYR A 127 -17.42 -9.74 5.22
C TYR A 127 -16.09 -10.40 4.87
N LEU A 128 -15.92 -10.71 3.59
CA LEU A 128 -14.61 -11.03 3.02
C LEU A 128 -13.94 -9.73 2.59
N TYR A 129 -12.66 -9.61 2.90
CA TYR A 129 -11.82 -8.52 2.43
C TYR A 129 -10.47 -9.09 2.03
N CYS A 130 -9.70 -8.31 1.27
CA CYS A 130 -8.32 -8.64 1.00
C CYS A 130 -7.53 -8.53 2.31
N ILE A 131 -7.11 -9.69 2.80
CA ILE A 131 -6.26 -9.86 3.96
C ILE A 131 -4.80 -9.91 3.51
N GLY A 132 -3.92 -9.46 4.41
CA GLY A 132 -2.49 -9.43 4.17
C GLY A 132 -2.00 -8.15 3.54
N GLU A 133 -0.76 -8.23 3.07
CA GLU A 133 0.12 -7.09 2.91
C GLU A 133 -0.07 -6.32 1.59
N SER A 134 -0.81 -6.86 0.61
CA SER A 134 -0.99 -6.19 -0.70
C SER A 134 -2.39 -6.29 -1.30
N LEU A 135 -2.78 -5.23 -2.02
CA LEU A 135 -4.11 -5.02 -2.57
C LEU A 135 -4.04 -4.17 -3.85
N ILE A 136 -4.81 -4.55 -4.88
CA ILE A 136 -5.04 -3.77 -6.10
C ILE A 136 -6.40 -3.07 -5.98
N LEU A 137 -6.41 -1.76 -6.24
CA LEU A 137 -7.58 -0.89 -6.28
C LEU A 137 -7.75 -0.31 -7.69
N PRO A 138 -8.99 -0.05 -8.12
CA PRO A 138 -9.25 0.67 -9.37
C PRO A 138 -8.96 2.16 -9.18
N GLU A 139 -9.09 2.94 -10.25
CA GLU A 139 -9.13 4.41 -10.18
C GLU A 139 -10.10 4.86 -9.08
N LEU A 140 -9.64 5.82 -8.26
CA LEU A 140 -10.44 6.37 -7.17
C LEU A 140 -11.42 7.40 -7.76
N PRO A 141 -12.75 7.21 -7.58
CA PRO A 141 -13.77 8.11 -8.13
C PRO A 141 -13.78 9.48 -7.47
#